data_AF-A0A392TQ99-F1
#
_entry.id   AF-A0A392TQ99-F1
#
_cell.length_a   1.000
_cell.length_b   1.000
_cell.length_c   1.000
_cell.angle_alpha   90.00
_cell.angle_beta   90.00
_cell.angle_gamma   90.00
#
_symmetry.space_group_name_H-M   'P 1'
#
loop_
_entity.id
_entity.type
_entity.pdbx_description
1 polymer ?
#
loop_
_entity_poly.entity_id
_entity_poly.type
_entity_poly.pdbx_seq_one_letter_code
_entity_poly.pdbx_strand_id
1 'polypeptide(L)' 'MVAATLVGIQSMPGLVILYGSIVKKKWAVNSAFMALYAFAAVIICWVTWAYKMSFGEKLLPFW' A
#
# COMPACT_ATOMS: atom_id res chain seq x y z
N MET A 1 4.96 -14.23 -9.37
CA MET A 1 5.53 -14.21 -8.01
C MET A 1 6.63 -13.16 -7.88
N VAL A 2 7.71 -13.20 -8.66
CA VAL A 2 8.81 -12.20 -8.60
C VAL A 2 8.31 -10.75 -8.73
N ALA A 3 7.44 -10.45 -9.70
CA ALA A 3 6.90 -9.11 -9.87
C ALA A 3 6.12 -8.60 -8.64
N ALA A 4 5.32 -9.46 -8.01
CA ALA A 4 4.56 -9.10 -6.80
C ALA A 4 5.51 -8.80 -5.62
N THR A 5 6.59 -9.57 -5.49
CA THR A 5 7.63 -9.31 -4.47
C THR A 5 8.33 -7.98 -4.71
N LEU A 6 8.67 -7.65 -5.97
CA LEU A 6 9.30 -6.37 -6.32
C LEU A 6 8.39 -5.17 -5.98
N VAL A 7 7.10 -5.26 -6.30
CA VAL A 7 6.11 -4.21 -5.98
C VAL A 7 5.88 -4.10 -4.46
N GLY A 8 5.90 -5.23 -3.75
CA GLY A 8 5.87 -5.27 -2.29
C GLY A 8 7.07 -4.52 -1.66
N ILE A 9 8.27 -4.72 -2.21
CA ILE A 9 9.49 -4.02 -1.79
C ILE A 9 9.44 -2.52 -2.11
N GLN A 10 8.85 -2.11 -3.23
CA GLN A 10 8.65 -0.69 -3.53
C GLN A 10 7.75 0.00 -2.49
N SER A 11 6.79 -0.75 -1.92
CA SER A 11 5.83 -0.20 -0.95
C SER A 11 6.35 -0.23 0.49
N MET A 12 6.81 -1.38 1.00
CA MET A 12 7.08 -1.58 2.44
C MET A 12 8.44 -1.09 2.95
N PRO A 13 9.53 -1.24 2.20
CA PRO A 13 10.76 -0.49 2.49
C PRO A 13 10.91 0.78 1.62
N GLY A 14 10.49 0.77 0.35
CA GLY A 14 10.73 1.91 -0.55
C GLY A 14 10.06 3.21 -0.11
N LEU A 15 8.74 3.22 0.06
CA LEU A 15 8.01 4.43 0.47
C LEU A 15 8.31 4.86 1.92
N VAL A 16 8.49 3.89 2.82
CA VAL A 16 8.83 4.17 4.23
C VAL A 16 10.16 4.91 4.33
N ILE A 17 11.18 4.47 3.60
CA ILE A 17 12.50 5.12 3.59
C ILE A 17 12.43 6.48 2.88
N LEU A 18 11.70 6.57 1.76
CA LEU A 18 11.56 7.82 1.02
C LEU A 18 10.87 8.90 1.88
N TYR A 19 9.70 8.61 2.42
CA TYR A 19 8.96 9.57 3.24
C TYR A 19 9.63 9.83 4.59
N GLY A 20 10.24 8.81 5.21
CA GLY A 20 10.99 8.96 6.45
C GLY A 20 12.26 9.81 6.31
N SER A 21 12.91 9.79 5.14
CA SER A 21 14.16 10.54 4.88
C SER A 21 13.94 11.98 4.42
N ILE A 22 12.82 12.28 3.74
CA ILE A 22 12.48 13.65 3.30
C ILE A 22 12.02 14.52 4.48
N VAL A 23 11.38 13.93 5.48
CA VAL A 23 10.87 14.69 6.63
C VAL A 23 11.95 15.01 7.66
N LYS A 24 11.75 16.06 8.44
CA LYS A 24 12.65 16.40 9.56
C LYS A 24 12.73 15.22 10.53
N LYS A 25 13.91 15.00 11.12
CA LYS A 25 14.21 13.86 12.01
C LYS A 25 13.17 13.65 13.13
N LYS A 26 12.58 14.73 13.66
CA LYS A 26 11.50 14.66 14.68
C LYS A 26 10.19 14.04 14.18
N TRP A 27 9.97 13.97 12.87
CA TRP A 27 8.74 13.47 12.23
C TRP A 27 8.94 12.16 11.44
N ALA A 28 10.19 11.72 11.27
CA ALA A 28 10.54 10.54 10.48
C ALA A 28 9.77 9.29 10.91
N VAL A 29 9.64 9.08 12.22
CA VAL A 29 8.93 7.93 12.79
C VAL A 29 7.44 7.99 12.49
N ASN A 30 6.80 9.16 12.63
CA ASN A 30 5.38 9.32 12.33
C ASN A 30 5.08 9.05 10.86
N SER A 31 5.89 9.58 9.95
CA SER A 31 5.74 9.33 8.51
C SER A 31 6.02 7.87 8.14
N ALA A 32 6.97 7.21 8.80
CA ALA A 32 7.23 5.78 8.62
C ALA A 32 6.01 4.93 9.06
N PHE A 33 5.42 5.24 10.22
CA PHE A 33 4.20 4.57 10.68
C PHE A 33 3.01 4.80 9.75
N MET A 34 2.92 5.98 9.12
CA MET A 34 1.88 6.26 8.13
C MET A 34 1.91 5.32 6.93
N ALA A 35 3.09 5.11 6.37
CA ALA A 35 3.26 4.15 5.28
C ALA A 35 3.05 2.69 5.74
N LEU A 36 3.44 2.36 6.99
CA LEU A 36 3.23 1.02 7.56
C LEU A 36 1.75 0.65 7.73
N TYR A 37 0.95 1.49 8.40
CA TYR A 37 -0.46 1.16 8.61
C TYR A 37 -1.24 1.16 7.29
N ALA A 38 -0.90 2.05 6.35
CA ALA A 38 -1.59 2.15 5.07
C ALA A 38 -1.42 0.84 4.27
N PHE A 39 -0.21 0.30 4.24
CA PHE A 39 0.06 -0.98 3.58
C PHE A 39 -0.68 -2.15 4.23
N ALA A 40 -0.69 -2.22 5.57
CA ALA A 40 -1.41 -3.27 6.30
C ALA A 40 -2.93 -3.21 6.03
N ALA A 41 -3.51 -2.00 6.07
CA ALA A 41 -4.93 -1.79 5.79
C ALA A 41 -5.28 -2.16 4.33
N VAL A 42 -4.44 -1.77 3.36
CA VAL A 42 -4.63 -2.09 1.95
C VAL A 42 -4.65 -3.59 1.72
N ILE A 43 -3.73 -4.37 2.33
CA ILE A 43 -3.74 -5.84 2.18
C ILE A 43 -5.04 -6.44 2.68
N ILE A 44 -5.51 -6.02 3.87
CA ILE A 44 -6.75 -6.54 4.45
C ILE A 44 -7.93 -6.20 3.52
N CYS A 45 -8.10 -4.94 3.14
CA CYS A 45 -9.16 -4.49 2.22
C CYS A 45 -9.10 -5.21 0.87
N TRP A 46 -7.89 -5.49 0.37
CA TRP A 46 -7.68 -6.16 -0.90
C TRP A 46 -8.18 -7.60 -0.87
N VAL A 47 -7.83 -8.35 0.19
CA VAL A 47 -8.19 -9.77 0.33
C VAL A 47 -9.67 -9.95 0.67
N THR A 48 -10.28 -9.05 1.45
CA THR A 48 -11.67 -9.20 1.90
C THR A 48 -12.70 -8.91 0.82
N TRP A 49 -12.54 -7.81 0.08
CA TRP A 49 -13.57 -7.38 -0.88
C TRP A 49 -13.02 -6.69 -2.13
N ALA A 50 -11.91 -5.94 -2.04
CA ALA A 50 -11.52 -5.06 -3.13
C ALA A 50 -11.07 -5.84 -4.37
N TYR A 51 -10.48 -7.02 -4.21
CA TYR A 51 -10.17 -7.90 -5.34
C TYR A 51 -11.42 -8.26 -6.15
N LYS A 52 -12.53 -8.62 -5.48
CA LYS A 52 -13.81 -8.89 -6.14
C LYS A 52 -14.45 -7.64 -6.73
N MET A 53 -14.25 -6.46 -6.15
CA MET A 53 -14.76 -5.22 -6.73
C MET A 53 -13.96 -4.79 -7.97
N SER A 54 -12.65 -5.04 -8.01
CA SER A 54 -11.80 -4.67 -9.15
C SER A 54 -11.87 -5.65 -10.32
N PHE A 55 -12.01 -6.96 -10.05
CA PHE A 55 -11.95 -8.01 -11.07
C PHE A 55 -13.14 -8.98 -11.08
N GLY A 56 -14.10 -8.80 -10.18
CA GLY A 56 -15.32 -9.60 -10.13
C GLY A 56 -16.40 -9.08 -11.07
N GLU A 57 -17.66 -9.40 -10.77
CA GLU A 57 -18.79 -9.00 -11.62
C GLU A 57 -18.92 -7.49 -11.73
N LYS A 58 -19.38 -7.01 -12.90
CA LYS A 58 -19.60 -5.59 -13.16
C LYS A 58 -20.58 -5.01 -12.13
N LEU A 59 -20.05 -4.24 -11.21
CA LEU A 59 -20.85 -3.48 -10.23
C LEU A 59 -21.63 -2.33 -10.89
N LEU A 60 -21.15 -1.80 -12.02
CA LEU A 60 -21.79 -0.71 -12.78
C LEU A 60 -21.71 -0.97 -14.30
N PRO A 61 -22.70 -0.53 -15.11
CA PRO A 61 -22.78 -0.80 -16.54
C PRO A 61 -21.92 0.15 -17.38
N PHE A 62 -20.70 0.47 -16.94
CA PHE A 62 -19.78 1.33 -17.68
C PHE A 62 -18.42 0.63 -17.84
N TRP A 63 -17.82 0.80 -19.01
CA TRP A 63 -16.43 0.42 -19.33
C TRP A 63 -15.53 1.62 -19.04
#